data_AF-A0A5N9E499-F1
#
_entry.id   AF-A0A5N9E499-F1
#
_cell.length_a   1.000
_cell.length_b   1.000
_cell.length_c   1.000
_cell.angle_alpha   90.00
_cell.angle_beta   90.00
_cell.angle_gamma   90.00
#
_symmetry.space_group_name_H-M   'P 1'
#
loop_
_entity.id
_entity.type
_entity.pdbx_description
1 polymer ?
#
loop_
_entity_poly.entity_id
_entity_poly.type
_entity_poly.pdbx_seq_one_letter_code
_entity_poly.pdbx_strand_id
1 'polypeptide(L)'
;MNNIYDFKNSEVLFKPTKASKEQFRPKIEMALSYFLGGKDSFCIEDEGFALKPWVEVKFENSGFIIEENRAIAMGNYFFTDSKGSILKVEYTFGYKLSRDKLVIDLHHSSLPFS
;
A
#
# COMPACT_ATOMS: atom_id res chain seq x y z
N MET A 1 -2.84 -5.51 -9.28
CA MET A 1 -3.76 -4.51 -8.69
C MET A 1 -5.21 -4.97 -8.69
N ASN A 2 -5.84 -5.20 -9.86
CA ASN A 2 -7.29 -5.50 -9.98
C ASN A 2 -7.82 -6.75 -9.25
N ASN A 3 -6.96 -7.73 -8.96
CA ASN A 3 -7.36 -8.95 -8.25
C ASN A 3 -7.04 -8.90 -6.74
N ILE A 4 -6.39 -7.83 -6.30
CA ILE A 4 -5.91 -7.66 -4.92
C ILE A 4 -6.69 -6.52 -4.24
N TYR A 5 -6.93 -5.42 -4.95
CA TYR A 5 -7.70 -4.27 -4.46
C TYR A 5 -9.08 -4.23 -5.12
N ASP A 6 -10.10 -3.80 -4.39
CA ASP A 6 -11.49 -3.83 -4.85
C ASP A 6 -11.95 -2.61 -5.66
N PHE A 7 -11.02 -1.90 -6.34
CA PHE A 7 -11.30 -0.66 -7.09
C PHE A 7 -12.42 -0.78 -8.14
N LYS A 8 -12.73 -2.01 -8.60
CA LYS A 8 -13.78 -2.26 -9.59
C LYS A 8 -15.19 -2.35 -8.98
N ASN A 9 -15.31 -2.76 -7.72
CA ASN A 9 -16.59 -3.11 -7.12
C ASN A 9 -16.93 -2.23 -5.91
N SER A 10 -15.96 -1.58 -5.28
CA SER A 10 -16.20 -0.63 -4.18
C SER A 10 -15.16 0.47 -4.12
N GLU A 11 -15.40 1.42 -3.21
CA GLU A 11 -14.39 2.36 -2.78
C GLU A 11 -13.17 1.64 -2.17
N VAL A 12 -11.99 2.22 -2.39
CA VAL A 12 -10.72 1.78 -1.80
C VAL A 12 -10.02 2.99 -1.20
N LEU A 13 -9.74 2.91 0.10
CA LEU A 13 -9.02 3.93 0.84
C LEU A 13 -7.52 3.68 0.71
N PHE A 14 -6.83 4.47 -0.11
CA PHE A 14 -5.40 4.25 -0.38
C PHE A 14 -4.59 5.51 -0.06
N LYS A 15 -3.64 5.40 0.86
CA LYS A 15 -2.64 6.43 1.19
C LYS A 15 -1.23 5.82 1.13
N PRO A 16 -0.40 6.17 0.12
CA PRO A 16 0.95 5.63 0.02
C PRO A 16 1.94 6.25 1.00
N THR A 17 3.11 5.63 1.10
CA THR A 17 4.19 5.99 2.03
C THR A 17 4.83 7.34 1.75
N LYS A 18 5.11 7.63 0.47
CA LYS A 18 5.96 8.75 0.03
C LYS A 18 5.17 9.73 -0.83
N ALA A 19 4.05 10.17 -0.30
CA ALA A 19 3.19 11.14 -0.96
C ALA A 19 2.88 12.31 -0.02
N SER A 20 3.20 13.50 -0.48
CA SER A 20 3.11 14.77 0.25
C SER A 20 2.18 15.77 -0.40
N LYS A 21 2.01 15.73 -1.73
CA LYS A 21 1.16 16.69 -2.47
C LYS A 21 -0.23 16.14 -2.68
N GLU A 22 -0.34 15.06 -3.43
CA GLU A 22 -1.55 14.27 -3.53
C GLU A 22 -1.39 13.14 -2.54
N GLN A 23 -2.13 13.12 -1.44
CA GLN A 23 -1.89 12.12 -0.37
C GLN A 23 -2.71 10.84 -0.52
N PHE A 24 -3.83 10.91 -1.23
CA PHE A 24 -4.78 9.79 -1.37
C PHE A 24 -4.86 9.32 -2.83
N ARG A 25 -5.15 8.03 -3.05
CA ARG A 25 -5.23 7.39 -4.37
C ARG A 25 -6.59 6.66 -4.52
N PRO A 26 -7.71 7.39 -4.63
CA PRO A 26 -9.05 6.77 -4.71
C PRO A 26 -9.29 6.01 -6.02
N LYS A 27 -8.45 6.23 -7.04
CA LYS A 27 -8.57 5.58 -8.36
C LYS A 27 -7.41 4.61 -8.60
N ILE A 28 -7.66 3.57 -9.40
CA ILE A 28 -6.66 2.55 -9.70
C ILE A 28 -5.45 3.12 -10.45
N GLU A 29 -5.64 4.09 -11.34
CA GLU A 29 -4.56 4.74 -12.10
C GLU A 29 -3.62 5.49 -11.17
N MET A 30 -4.19 6.15 -10.16
CA MET A 30 -3.43 6.83 -9.11
C MET A 30 -2.66 5.82 -8.25
N ALA A 31 -3.31 4.72 -7.82
CA ALA A 31 -2.62 3.70 -7.04
C ALA A 31 -1.50 3.02 -7.84
N LEU A 32 -1.70 2.76 -9.13
CA LEU A 32 -0.68 2.24 -10.04
C LEU A 32 0.49 3.19 -10.20
N SER A 33 0.21 4.50 -10.31
CA SER A 33 1.22 5.55 -10.35
C SER A 33 2.18 5.45 -9.16
N TYR A 34 1.69 5.20 -7.95
CA TYR A 34 2.58 5.06 -6.79
C TYR A 34 3.60 3.92 -6.95
N PHE A 35 3.18 2.77 -7.49
CA PHE A 35 4.06 1.61 -7.62
C PHE A 35 4.99 1.70 -8.83
N LEU A 36 4.50 2.22 -9.96
CA LEU A 36 5.16 2.17 -11.26
C LEU A 36 5.47 3.54 -11.86
N GLY A 37 5.32 4.60 -11.06
CA GLY A 37 5.55 5.99 -11.45
C GLY A 37 6.96 6.25 -11.97
N GLY A 38 7.13 7.46 -12.52
CA GLY A 38 8.28 7.85 -13.33
C GLY A 38 7.89 9.02 -14.22
N LYS A 39 8.45 9.09 -15.43
CA LYS A 39 8.24 10.22 -16.35
C LYS A 39 6.76 10.50 -16.69
N ASP A 40 5.95 9.44 -16.77
CA ASP A 40 4.54 9.49 -17.18
C ASP A 40 3.58 9.08 -16.04
N SER A 41 3.98 9.31 -14.79
CA SER A 41 3.16 9.03 -13.60
C SER A 41 1.86 9.82 -13.61
N PHE A 42 0.75 9.20 -13.18
CA PHE A 42 -0.52 9.91 -13.00
C PHE A 42 -0.42 10.97 -11.90
N CYS A 43 0.18 10.62 -10.76
CA CYS A 43 0.51 11.58 -9.71
C CYS A 43 1.99 11.96 -9.87
N ILE A 44 2.26 13.23 -10.18
CA ILE A 44 3.57 13.74 -10.60
C ILE A 44 4.70 13.46 -9.59
N GLU A 45 4.37 13.31 -8.30
CA GLU A 45 5.37 13.02 -7.25
C GLU A 45 5.79 11.54 -7.16
N ASP A 46 5.10 10.64 -7.87
CA ASP A 46 5.35 9.21 -7.74
C ASP A 46 6.54 8.78 -8.61
N GLU A 47 7.61 8.32 -7.97
CA GLU A 47 8.84 7.84 -8.63
C GLU A 47 8.87 6.31 -8.87
N GLY A 48 7.77 5.61 -8.60
CA GLY A 48 7.68 4.16 -8.74
C GLY A 48 8.29 3.40 -7.57
N PHE A 49 7.53 3.23 -6.49
CA PHE A 49 7.98 2.55 -5.28
C PHE A 49 8.42 1.10 -5.54
N ALA A 50 7.74 0.38 -6.45
CA ALA A 50 8.07 -1.00 -6.79
C ALA A 50 9.27 -1.13 -7.72
N LEU A 51 9.71 -0.04 -8.37
CA LEU A 51 10.87 -0.02 -9.25
C LEU A 51 12.19 0.12 -8.49
N LYS A 52 12.13 0.44 -7.19
CA LYS A 52 13.32 0.47 -6.33
C LYS A 52 13.86 -0.95 -6.18
N PRO A 53 15.19 -1.13 -6.07
CA PRO A 53 15.85 -2.44 -6.05
C PRO A 53 15.70 -3.10 -4.67
N TRP A 54 14.47 -3.32 -4.23
CA TRP A 54 14.15 -4.05 -3.01
C TRP A 54 14.51 -5.52 -3.21
N VAL A 55 15.27 -6.07 -2.26
CA VAL A 55 15.67 -7.48 -2.27
C VAL A 55 14.93 -8.29 -1.20
N GLU A 56 14.37 -7.62 -0.20
CA GLU A 56 13.63 -8.24 0.88
C GLU A 56 12.51 -7.33 1.37
N VAL A 57 11.39 -7.96 1.74
CA VAL A 57 10.28 -7.31 2.46
C VAL A 57 9.92 -8.16 3.67
N LYS A 58 10.00 -7.59 4.86
CA LYS A 58 9.60 -8.23 6.13
C LYS A 58 8.40 -7.52 6.72
N PHE A 59 7.40 -8.29 7.16
CA PHE A 59 6.23 -7.78 7.88
C PHE A 59 6.35 -8.10 9.37
N GLU A 60 6.02 -7.13 10.21
CA GLU A 60 5.87 -7.26 11.66
C GLU A 60 4.51 -6.70 12.05
N ASN A 61 3.54 -7.60 12.25
CA ASN A 61 2.20 -7.20 12.70
C ASN A 61 2.24 -6.76 14.16
N SER A 62 1.68 -5.60 14.44
CA SER A 62 1.34 -5.18 15.81
C SER A 62 0.09 -5.91 16.30
N GLY A 63 -0.88 -6.13 15.41
CA GLY A 63 -2.09 -6.87 15.72
C GLY A 63 -3.06 -6.96 14.55
N PHE A 64 -4.18 -7.64 14.83
CA PHE A 64 -5.26 -7.87 13.88
C PHE A 64 -6.61 -7.66 14.57
N ILE A 65 -7.58 -7.15 13.83
CA ILE A 65 -9.00 -7.20 14.18
C ILE A 65 -9.65 -8.09 13.13
N ILE A 66 -10.35 -9.14 13.55
CA ILE A 66 -11.07 -10.06 12.67
C ILE A 66 -12.53 -10.04 13.07
N GLU A 67 -13.37 -9.64 12.12
CA GLU A 67 -14.82 -9.58 12.20
C GLU A 67 -15.38 -10.38 11.03
N GLU A 68 -16.61 -10.90 11.14
CA GLU A 68 -17.19 -11.92 10.23
C GLU A 68 -16.71 -11.82 8.77
N ASN A 69 -16.88 -10.64 8.15
CA ASN A 69 -16.60 -10.41 6.72
C ASN A 69 -15.43 -9.45 6.47
N ARG A 70 -14.68 -9.06 7.51
CA ARG A 70 -13.63 -8.04 7.46
C ARG A 70 -12.45 -8.38 8.37
N ALA A 71 -11.24 -8.11 7.89
CA ALA A 71 -10.05 -8.10 8.73
C ALA A 71 -9.30 -6.77 8.61
N ILE A 72 -8.71 -6.31 9.70
CA ILE A 72 -7.79 -5.17 9.72
C ILE A 72 -6.48 -5.67 10.29
N ALA A 73 -5.37 -5.40 9.60
CA ALA A 73 -4.02 -5.68 10.06
C ALA A 73 -3.23 -4.38 10.16
N MET A 74 -2.50 -4.20 11.24
CA MET A 74 -1.66 -3.03 11.46
C MET A 74 -0.29 -3.47 11.93
N GLY A 75 0.75 -2.76 11.50
CA GLY A 75 2.12 -3.08 11.90
C GLY A 75 3.16 -2.26 11.17
N ASN A 76 4.36 -2.80 11.12
CA ASN A 76 5.46 -2.27 10.33
C ASN A 76 5.86 -3.24 9.24
N TYR A 77 6.24 -2.71 8.09
CA TYR A 77 7.03 -3.48 7.14
C TYR A 77 8.38 -2.80 6.90
N PHE A 78 9.34 -3.63 6.54
CA PHE A 78 10.74 -3.26 6.35
C PHE A 78 11.13 -3.65 4.93
N PHE A 79 11.56 -2.68 4.14
CA PHE A 79 12.09 -2.92 2.80
C PHE A 79 13.59 -2.79 2.83
N THR A 80 14.28 -3.87 2.48
CA THR A 80 15.75 -3.88 2.35
C THR A 80 16.10 -3.69 0.89
N ASP A 81 16.93 -2.69 0.58
CA ASP A 81 17.44 -2.49 -0.79
C ASP A 81 18.66 -3.36 -1.09
N SER A 82 19.04 -3.43 -2.36
CA SER A 82 20.24 -4.16 -2.83
C SER A 82 21.58 -3.73 -2.20
N LYS A 83 21.61 -2.60 -1.48
CA LYS A 83 22.79 -2.10 -0.74
C LYS A 83 22.72 -2.44 0.75
N GLY A 84 21.65 -3.12 1.20
CA GLY A 84 21.41 -3.46 2.60
C GLY A 84 20.75 -2.35 3.41
N SER A 85 20.32 -1.24 2.81
CA SER A 85 19.63 -0.16 3.53
C SER A 85 18.20 -0.58 3.83
N ILE A 86 17.74 -0.35 5.06
CA ILE A 86 16.40 -0.73 5.51
C ILE A 86 15.51 0.50 5.61
N LEU A 87 14.37 0.47 4.91
CA LEU A 87 13.29 1.44 5.06
C LEU A 87 12.21 0.84 5.96
N LYS A 88 12.07 1.38 7.18
CA LYS A 88 10.94 1.09 8.08
C LYS A 88 9.74 1.94 7.72
N VAL A 89 8.57 1.32 7.66
CA VAL A 89 7.31 1.98 7.32
C VAL A 89 6.18 1.39 8.18
N GLU A 90 5.20 2.20 8.51
CA GLU A 90 3.97 1.80 9.20
C GLU A 90 2.90 1.48 8.17
N TYR A 91 2.09 0.45 8.44
CA TYR A 91 0.95 0.12 7.58
C TYR A 91 -0.33 -0.12 8.38
N THR A 92 -1.45 0.09 7.70
CA THR A 92 -2.75 -0.48 8.02
C THR A 92 -3.37 -1.02 6.74
N PHE A 93 -3.71 -2.31 6.75
CA PHE A 93 -4.48 -2.95 5.68
C PHE A 93 -5.86 -3.30 6.19
N GLY A 94 -6.89 -2.97 5.43
CA GLY A 94 -8.23 -3.53 5.57
C GLY A 94 -8.49 -4.52 4.45
N TYR A 95 -9.03 -5.68 4.83
CA TYR A 95 -9.39 -6.77 3.96
C TYR A 95 -10.87 -7.05 4.12
N LYS A 96 -11.56 -7.37 3.02
CA LYS A 96 -12.95 -7.81 3.03
C LYS A 96 -13.15 -8.96 2.05
N LEU A 97 -14.23 -9.72 2.22
CA LEU A 97 -14.68 -10.67 1.21
C LEU A 97 -15.47 -9.94 0.11
N SER A 98 -15.10 -10.17 -1.14
CA SER A 98 -15.81 -9.70 -2.33
C SER A 98 -15.85 -10.82 -3.35
N ARG A 99 -17.06 -11.32 -3.65
CA ARG A 99 -17.29 -12.48 -4.55
C ARG A 99 -16.39 -13.68 -4.19
N ASP A 100 -16.42 -14.06 -2.91
CA ASP A 100 -15.63 -15.16 -2.33
C ASP A 100 -14.11 -15.02 -2.44
N LYS A 101 -13.62 -13.80 -2.68
CA LYS A 101 -12.19 -13.47 -2.68
C LYS A 101 -11.87 -12.45 -1.61
N LEU A 102 -10.79 -12.68 -0.88
CA LEU A 102 -10.24 -11.68 0.04
C LEU A 102 -9.57 -10.57 -0.77
N VAL A 103 -10.03 -9.34 -0.60
CA VAL A 103 -9.54 -8.15 -1.31
C VAL A 103 -9.24 -7.03 -0.33
N ILE A 104 -8.32 -6.14 -0.71
CA ILE A 104 -7.93 -4.96 0.06
C ILE A 104 -8.87 -3.79 -0.29
N ASP A 105 -9.49 -3.21 0.74
CA ASP A 105 -10.31 -2.00 0.65
C ASP A 105 -9.71 -0.80 1.42
N LEU A 106 -8.68 -1.04 2.23
CA LEU A 106 -7.90 -0.02 2.92
C LEU A 106 -6.41 -0.36 2.84
N HIS A 107 -5.61 0.60 2.41
CA HIS A 107 -4.16 0.57 2.45
C HIS A 107 -3.66 1.94 2.88
N HIS A 108 -3.30 2.04 4.15
CA HIS A 108 -2.61 3.20 4.69
C HIS A 108 -1.15 2.83 4.90
N SER A 109 -0.23 3.66 4.40
CA SER A 109 1.19 3.50 4.65
C SER A 109 1.87 4.83 4.96
N SER A 110 2.71 4.89 5.99
CA SER A 110 3.40 6.12 6.43
C SER A 110 4.83 5.86 6.89
N LEU A 111 5.70 6.84 6.68
CA LEU A 111 6.97 6.87 7.38
C LEU A 111 6.70 7.20 8.86
N PRO A 112 7.38 6.55 9.81
CA PRO A 112 7.33 6.96 11.21
C PRO A 112 7.68 8.44 11.37
N PHE A 113 7.02 9.10 12.31
CA PHE A 113 7.33 10.49 12.66
C PHE A 113 8.80 10.63 13.13
N SER A 114 9.45 11.72 12.77
CA SER A 114 10.85 12.05 13.11
C SER A 114 10.94 13.39 13.81
#